data_AF-A0A1G0JKQ5-F1
#
_entry.id   AF-A0A1G0JKQ5-F1
#
_cell.length_a   1.000
_cell.length_b   1.000
_cell.length_c   1.000
_cell.angle_alpha   90.00
_cell.angle_beta   90.00
_cell.angle_gamma   90.00
#
_symmetry.space_group_name_H-M   'P 1'
#
loop_
_entity.id
_entity.type
_entity.pdbx_description
1 polymer ?
#
loop_
_entity_poly.entity_id
_entity_poly.type
_entity_poly.pdbx_seq_one_letter_code
_entity_poly.pdbx_strand_id
1 'polypeptide(L)'
;MKFIKSIFIAIIILATSSPVYAEKFRILDRGLDGNTRHYQIICDAGKKSGVAVEFNLDDQTETISDLQRKARMIGSSNKTTIKQVCIYPHDGGEICKPKWDITDAAHESCK
;
A
#
# COMPACT_ATOMS: atom_id res chain seq x y z
N MET A 1 61.27 -15.03 27.06
CA MET A 1 60.43 -13.81 27.04
C MET A 1 60.70 -13.03 25.76
N LYS A 2 59.73 -12.94 24.85
CA LYS A 2 59.62 -11.88 23.83
C LYS A 2 58.21 -11.95 23.24
N PHE A 3 57.38 -11.02 23.71
CA PHE A 3 56.00 -10.79 23.32
C PHE A 3 55.98 -10.07 21.97
N ILE A 4 55.40 -10.66 20.93
CA ILE A 4 54.97 -9.92 19.75
C ILE A 4 53.46 -9.87 19.79
N LYS A 5 52.96 -8.71 20.22
CA LYS A 5 51.55 -8.30 20.17
C LYS A 5 51.14 -8.21 18.71
N SER A 6 50.35 -9.16 18.22
CA SER A 6 49.67 -8.98 16.94
C SER A 6 48.34 -8.28 17.20
N ILE A 7 48.24 -7.05 16.72
CA ILE A 7 47.11 -6.14 16.88
C ILE A 7 45.96 -6.67 16.01
N PHE A 8 44.91 -7.19 16.64
CA PHE A 8 43.63 -7.46 15.98
C PHE A 8 42.95 -6.12 15.69
N ILE A 9 42.98 -5.66 14.44
CA ILE A 9 42.18 -4.53 13.99
C ILE A 9 40.75 -5.05 13.77
N ALA A 10 39.90 -4.90 14.79
CA ALA A 10 38.48 -5.14 14.67
C ALA A 10 37.84 -3.97 13.90
N ILE A 11 37.52 -4.18 12.63
CA ILE A 11 36.73 -3.26 11.82
C ILE A 11 35.29 -3.34 12.33
N ILE A 12 34.91 -2.42 13.21
CA ILE A 12 33.52 -2.22 13.62
C ILE A 12 32.82 -1.53 12.44
N ILE A 13 32.14 -2.31 11.61
CA ILE A 13 31.21 -1.78 10.61
C ILE A 13 30.01 -1.23 11.38
N LEU A 14 30.01 0.08 11.67
CA LEU A 14 28.78 0.76 12.04
C LEU A 14 27.87 0.77 10.82
N ALA A 15 27.04 -0.26 10.68
CA ALA A 15 25.85 -0.17 9.87
C ALA A 15 24.96 0.89 10.53
N THR A 16 24.99 2.12 10.03
CA THR A 16 23.97 3.11 10.35
C THR A 16 22.69 2.61 9.69
N SER A 17 21.94 1.76 10.38
CA SER A 17 20.55 1.53 10.07
C SER A 17 19.84 2.85 10.36
N SER A 18 19.64 3.65 9.31
CA SER A 18 18.69 4.75 9.34
C SER A 18 17.39 4.20 9.93
N PRO A 19 16.78 4.84 10.93
CA PRO A 19 15.44 4.46 11.33
C PRO A 19 14.56 4.61 10.09
N VAL A 20 14.04 3.48 9.59
CA VAL A 20 12.94 3.50 8.62
C VAL A 20 11.81 4.18 9.38
N TYR A 21 11.69 5.50 9.19
CA TYR A 21 10.58 6.27 9.71
C TYR A 21 9.35 5.70 9.04
N ALA A 22 8.62 4.84 9.75
CA ALA A 22 7.37 4.28 9.28
C ALA A 22 6.39 5.45 9.15
N GLU A 23 6.30 6.01 7.94
CA GLU A 23 5.38 7.09 7.61
C GLU A 23 3.98 6.66 8.03
N LYS A 24 3.34 7.46 8.90
CA LYS A 24 2.18 7.01 9.69
C LYS A 24 0.88 7.43 9.02
N PHE A 25 0.58 6.88 7.85
CA PHE A 25 -0.73 7.07 7.23
C PHE A 25 -1.79 6.10 7.78
N ARG A 26 -3.06 6.48 7.65
CA ARG A 26 -4.21 5.60 7.96
C ARG A 26 -5.02 5.37 6.70
N ILE A 27 -5.33 4.11 6.42
CA ILE A 27 -6.22 3.72 5.33
C ILE A 27 -7.63 3.54 5.89
N LEU A 28 -8.58 4.33 5.38
CA LEU A 28 -10.00 4.22 5.71
C LEU A 28 -10.76 3.66 4.52
N ASP A 29 -11.30 2.46 4.64
CA ASP A 29 -12.19 1.89 3.64
C ASP A 29 -13.51 2.66 3.58
N ARG A 30 -13.81 3.21 2.40
CA ARG A 30 -15.05 3.94 2.11
C ARG A 30 -16.12 3.07 1.47
N GLY A 31 -15.82 1.80 1.22
CA GLY A 31 -16.73 0.85 0.63
C GLY A 31 -16.58 0.72 -0.88
N LEU A 32 -17.49 -0.05 -1.44
CA LEU A 32 -17.52 -0.43 -2.84
C LEU A 32 -18.62 0.37 -3.55
N ASP A 33 -18.25 1.04 -4.65
CA ASP A 33 -19.16 1.68 -5.59
C ASP A 33 -18.97 1.03 -6.97
N GLY A 34 -20.01 0.36 -7.47
CA GLY A 34 -19.92 -0.50 -8.65
C GLY A 34 -18.81 -1.56 -8.53
N ASN A 35 -17.83 -1.51 -9.42
CA ASN A 35 -16.64 -2.38 -9.43
C ASN A 35 -15.41 -1.72 -8.80
N THR A 36 -15.56 -0.57 -8.14
CA THR A 36 -14.45 0.21 -7.61
C THR A 36 -14.56 0.32 -6.10
N ARG A 37 -13.50 -0.06 -5.39
CA ARG A 37 -13.41 0.14 -3.93
C ARG A 37 -12.60 1.38 -3.63
N HIS A 38 -13.17 2.25 -2.83
CA HIS A 38 -12.57 3.53 -2.47
C HIS A 38 -11.97 3.46 -1.07
N TYR A 39 -10.76 4.00 -0.94
CA TYR A 39 -10.11 4.25 0.33
C TYR A 39 -9.79 5.73 0.45
N GLN A 40 -10.03 6.28 1.63
CA GLN A 40 -9.48 7.57 2.01
C GLN A 40 -8.21 7.34 2.82
N ILE A 41 -7.13 7.98 2.39
CA ILE A 41 -5.87 7.93 3.11
C ILE A 41 -5.75 9.22 3.93
N ILE A 42 -5.45 9.07 5.21
CA ILE A 42 -5.10 10.19 6.09
C ILE A 42 -3.58 10.16 6.24
N CYS A 43 -2.92 11.10 5.59
CA CYS A 43 -1.48 11.28 5.61
C CYS A 43 -1.04 12.08 6.85
N ASP A 44 0.27 12.28 6.98
CA ASP A 44 0.83 13.10 8.05
C ASP A 44 0.29 14.54 8.01
N ALA A 45 0.24 15.17 9.19
CA ALA A 45 -0.40 16.47 9.43
C ALA A 45 -1.90 16.55 9.07
N GLY A 46 -2.58 15.41 8.86
CA GLY A 46 -4.02 15.36 8.61
C GLY A 46 -4.44 15.65 7.18
N LYS A 47 -3.48 15.73 6.24
CA LYS A 47 -3.75 15.79 4.81
C LYS A 47 -4.51 14.53 4.38
N LYS A 48 -5.37 14.68 3.37
CA LYS A 48 -6.19 13.58 2.85
C LYS A 48 -5.91 13.36 1.38
N SER A 49 -5.78 12.11 1.00
CA SER A 49 -5.68 11.63 -0.38
C SER A 49 -6.64 10.43 -0.57
N GLY A 50 -6.68 9.90 -1.79
CA GLY A 50 -7.56 8.78 -2.15
C GLY A 50 -6.84 7.65 -2.86
N VAL A 51 -7.33 6.43 -2.65
CA VAL A 51 -6.98 5.25 -3.46
C VAL A 51 -8.27 4.62 -3.96
N ALA A 52 -8.35 4.34 -5.25
CA ALA A 52 -9.45 3.61 -5.88
C ALA A 52 -8.92 2.31 -6.48
N VAL A 53 -9.52 1.18 -6.11
CA VAL A 53 -9.17 -0.15 -6.63
C VAL A 53 -10.29 -0.63 -7.52
N GLU A 54 -10.03 -0.70 -8.82
CA GLU A 54 -10.98 -1.22 -9.80
C GLU A 54 -10.76 -2.72 -10.00
N PHE A 55 -11.86 -3.46 -10.01
CA PHE A 55 -11.85 -4.90 -10.22
C PHE A 55 -12.39 -5.27 -11.61
N ASN A 56 -11.77 -6.27 -12.25
CA ASN A 56 -12.40 -6.99 -13.35
C ASN A 56 -13.47 -7.92 -12.78
N LEU A 57 -14.68 -7.75 -13.27
CA LEU A 57 -15.80 -8.63 -12.98
C LEU A 57 -15.95 -9.58 -14.17
N ASP A 58 -15.20 -10.68 -14.17
CA ASP A 58 -15.40 -11.72 -15.18
C ASP A 58 -16.66 -12.53 -14.81
N ASP A 59 -17.69 -12.36 -15.64
CA ASP A 59 -18.94 -13.14 -15.81
C ASP A 59 -20.17 -12.89 -14.89
N GLN A 60 -20.97 -11.91 -15.33
CA GLN A 60 -22.44 -11.85 -15.55
C GLN A 60 -23.50 -12.36 -14.55
N THR A 61 -23.18 -12.88 -13.36
CA THR A 61 -24.26 -13.31 -12.42
C THR A 61 -24.03 -12.97 -10.96
N GLU A 62 -23.04 -12.13 -10.64
CA GLU A 62 -22.78 -11.77 -9.26
C GLU A 62 -23.58 -10.54 -8.86
N THR A 63 -24.42 -10.73 -7.85
CA THR A 63 -25.21 -9.63 -7.29
C THR A 63 -24.28 -8.62 -6.62
N ILE A 64 -24.71 -7.35 -6.52
CA ILE A 64 -23.95 -6.31 -5.80
C ILE A 64 -23.59 -6.77 -4.38
N SER A 65 -24.45 -7.57 -3.74
CA SER A 65 -24.19 -8.21 -2.45
C SER A 65 -23.00 -9.20 -2.45
N ASP A 66 -22.83 -9.97 -3.52
CA ASP A 66 -21.70 -10.90 -3.65
C ASP A 66 -20.38 -10.14 -3.87
N LEU A 67 -20.43 -9.07 -4.65
CA LEU A 67 -19.30 -8.17 -4.86
C LEU A 67 -18.90 -7.46 -3.56
N GLN A 68 -19.86 -6.97 -2.79
CA GLN A 68 -19.61 -6.37 -1.48
C GLN A 68 -19.03 -7.39 -0.47
N ARG A 69 -19.51 -8.63 -0.50
CA ARG A 69 -18.99 -9.71 0.35
C ARG A 69 -17.55 -10.09 -0.02
N LYS A 70 -17.24 -10.19 -1.30
CA LYS A 70 -15.88 -10.47 -1.80
C LYS A 70 -14.93 -9.32 -1.58
N ALA A 71 -15.38 -8.08 -1.78
CA ALA A 71 -14.63 -6.88 -1.45
C ALA A 71 -14.28 -6.89 0.05
N ARG A 72 -15.22 -7.16 0.95
CA ARG A 72 -14.90 -7.32 2.39
C ARG A 72 -13.78 -8.35 2.68
N MET A 73 -13.59 -9.33 1.79
CA MET A 73 -12.55 -10.35 1.87
C MET A 73 -11.34 -10.10 0.95
N ILE A 74 -10.84 -8.85 0.84
CA ILE A 74 -9.55 -8.62 0.17
C ILE A 74 -8.50 -9.55 0.78
N GLY A 75 -8.09 -10.55 -0.02
CA GLY A 75 -7.26 -11.67 0.37
C GLY A 75 -7.81 -13.08 0.08
N SER A 76 -9.11 -13.28 -0.21
CA SER A 76 -9.68 -14.65 -0.21
C SER A 76 -10.53 -15.09 -1.42
N SER A 77 -10.99 -14.20 -2.30
CA SER A 77 -11.82 -14.66 -3.45
C SER A 77 -11.01 -14.80 -4.74
N ASN A 78 -10.65 -16.04 -5.09
CA ASN A 78 -9.96 -16.47 -6.32
C ASN A 78 -10.59 -16.03 -7.66
N LYS A 79 -11.69 -15.26 -7.66
CA LYS A 79 -12.42 -14.87 -8.88
C LYS A 79 -12.41 -13.37 -9.20
N THR A 80 -11.92 -12.52 -8.31
CA THR A 80 -11.93 -11.06 -8.53
C THR A 80 -10.51 -10.60 -8.78
N THR A 81 -10.18 -10.20 -10.01
CA THR A 81 -8.83 -9.72 -10.34
C THR A 81 -8.80 -8.20 -10.28
N ILE A 82 -7.77 -7.63 -9.64
CA ILE A 82 -7.54 -6.18 -9.68
C ILE A 82 -7.21 -5.80 -11.12
N LYS A 83 -8.03 -4.93 -11.71
CA LYS A 83 -7.78 -4.33 -13.03
C LYS A 83 -6.71 -3.27 -12.89
N GLN A 84 -6.96 -2.29 -12.03
CA GLN A 84 -6.04 -1.19 -11.76
C GLN A 84 -6.29 -0.58 -10.38
N VAL A 85 -5.28 0.13 -9.90
CA VAL A 85 -5.36 0.93 -8.69
C VAL A 85 -4.94 2.35 -9.06
N CYS A 86 -5.80 3.31 -8.76
CA CYS A 86 -5.57 4.72 -8.99
C CYS A 86 -5.38 5.43 -7.65
N ILE A 87 -4.44 6.37 -7.60
CA ILE A 87 -4.24 7.27 -6.47
C ILE A 87 -4.62 8.69 -6.87
N TYR A 88 -5.09 9.44 -5.87
CA TYR A 88 -5.43 10.84 -5.98
C TYR A 88 -4.58 11.61 -4.96
N PRO A 89 -3.35 12.00 -5.34
CA PRO A 89 -2.44 12.77 -4.50
C PRO A 89 -3.04 14.10 -4.04
N HIS A 90 -2.51 14.66 -2.96
CA HIS A 90 -3.02 15.92 -2.42
C HIS A 90 -2.72 17.14 -3.30
N ASP A 91 -1.59 17.12 -4.01
CA ASP A 91 -1.18 18.14 -4.99
C ASP A 91 -2.00 18.08 -6.29
N GLY A 92 -2.86 17.08 -6.42
CA GLY A 92 -3.81 16.90 -7.51
C GLY A 92 -3.34 15.86 -8.53
N GLY A 93 -4.19 15.63 -9.54
CA GLY A 93 -3.96 14.63 -10.56
C GLY A 93 -4.44 13.23 -10.17
N GLU A 94 -4.16 12.28 -11.06
CA GLU A 94 -4.54 10.87 -10.93
C GLU A 94 -3.40 10.02 -11.49
N ILE A 95 -2.97 9.01 -10.74
CA ILE A 95 -1.94 8.07 -11.18
C ILE A 95 -2.50 6.66 -11.02
N CYS A 96 -2.63 5.93 -12.14
CA CYS A 96 -3.15 4.57 -12.15
C CYS A 96 -2.05 3.57 -12.51
N LYS A 97 -1.99 2.45 -11.80
CA LYS A 97 -1.12 1.30 -12.13
C LYS A 97 -1.91 -0.01 -12.02
N PRO A 98 -1.69 -0.96 -12.94
CA PRO A 98 -2.25 -2.29 -12.80
C PRO A 98 -1.63 -3.00 -11.59
N LYS A 99 -2.44 -3.75 -10.83
CA LYS A 99 -1.99 -4.61 -9.72
C LYS A 99 -1.10 -3.89 -8.67
N TRP A 100 -1.36 -2.61 -8.40
CA TRP A 100 -0.65 -1.89 -7.35
C TRP A 100 -1.06 -2.43 -5.97
N ASP A 101 -0.11 -2.71 -5.08
CA ASP A 101 -0.42 -2.92 -3.67
C ASP A 101 -1.07 -1.68 -3.06
N ILE A 102 -2.10 -1.88 -2.24
CA ILE A 102 -2.89 -0.79 -1.66
C ILE A 102 -2.06 0.02 -0.66
N THR A 103 -1.14 -0.62 0.06
CA THR A 103 -0.26 0.04 1.04
C THR A 103 0.76 0.92 0.32
N ASP A 104 1.36 0.41 -0.76
CA ASP A 104 2.30 1.17 -1.58
C ASP A 104 1.59 2.34 -2.28
N ALA A 105 0.36 2.12 -2.77
CA ALA A 105 -0.47 3.17 -3.36
C ALA A 105 -0.84 4.24 -2.32
N ALA A 106 -1.19 3.83 -1.10
CA ALA A 106 -1.48 4.75 0.00
C ALA A 106 -0.27 5.60 0.36
N HIS A 107 0.91 4.98 0.48
CA HIS A 107 2.18 5.69 0.71
C HIS A 107 2.47 6.68 -0.43
N GLU A 108 2.37 6.27 -1.69
CA GLU A 108 2.58 7.15 -2.84
C GLU A 108 1.60 8.32 -2.87
N SER A 109 0.34 8.10 -2.49
CA SER A 109 -0.69 9.14 -2.46
C SER A 109 -0.45 10.22 -1.40
N CYS A 110 0.45 9.97 -0.44
CA CYS A 110 0.79 10.89 0.65
C CYS A 110 2.04 11.73 0.41
N LYS A 111 2.79 11.45 -0.67
CA LYS A 111 3.92 12.27 -1.11
C LYS A 111 3.43 13.63 -1.59
#